data_AF-A0A428TSG9-F1
#
_entry.id   AF-A0A428TSG9-F1
#
_cell.length_a   1.000
_cell.length_b   1.000
_cell.length_c   1.000
_cell.angle_alpha   90.00
_cell.angle_beta   90.00
_cell.angle_gamma   90.00
#
_symmetry.space_group_name_H-M   'P 1'
#
loop_
_entity.id
_entity.type
_entity.pdbx_description
1 polymer ?
#
loop_
_entity_poly.entity_id
_entity_poly.type
_entity_poly.pdbx_seq_one_letter_code
_entity_poly.pdbx_strand_id
1 'polypeptide(L)'
;MPGPIKLACLSCRASRTRCDGLQPCVSCSNRGRDCVYQPSRRGGARVRKKNRAWEQAVAETEASEQIPQHGDVWDPAQDADVIFDALFSQSIISGGDILSESPPDISSQFIPSVRTYQDDTAILDAYYIFIHPYFPILPPPKTIPRDQAIPRYQNNMDGSGGESEPSTSISLAISAMLALIPCLHDPHPTSKESVLFRRDYAQYLAQCALECIEIESEIPESSVDPAKALLQTPCCDSREPFHPEEPSILAVFIPTFATEYPALESDLEAFSSLIQAQQAMLATTQFSTELSKAVKLNADMGRIHERMRELDSHLESLIKVADSWVLQSTRTAAVNPTEEVVSRSLRCMTRIKLNRYVPKEIVK
;
A
#
# COMPACT_ATOMS: atom_id res chain seq x y z
N MET A 1 -13.98 40.53 2.86
CA MET A 1 -14.94 39.43 2.63
C MET A 1 -14.88 38.51 3.84
N PRO A 2 -15.99 38.22 4.55
CA PRO A 2 -15.96 37.22 5.61
C PRO A 2 -15.56 35.86 5.01
N GLY A 3 -14.64 35.16 5.68
CA GLY A 3 -14.11 33.87 5.23
C GLY A 3 -15.17 32.77 5.17
N PRO A 4 -14.84 31.61 4.56
CA PRO A 4 -15.79 30.51 4.44
C PRO A 4 -16.21 29.99 5.82
N ILE A 5 -17.53 29.92 6.04
CA ILE A 5 -18.10 29.42 7.30
C ILE A 5 -17.95 27.90 7.40
N LYS A 6 -17.51 27.40 8.55
CA LYS A 6 -17.29 25.96 8.78
C LYS A 6 -18.60 25.15 8.81
N LEU A 7 -19.74 25.78 9.10
CA LEU A 7 -21.05 25.12 9.20
C LEU A 7 -22.20 26.11 8.94
N ALA A 8 -23.11 25.80 8.00
CA ALA A 8 -24.38 26.52 7.84
C ALA A 8 -25.45 26.02 8.82
N CYS A 9 -26.38 26.87 9.25
CA CYS A 9 -27.48 26.48 10.14
C CYS A 9 -28.44 25.48 9.48
N LEU A 10 -29.21 24.73 10.28
CA LEU A 10 -30.11 23.69 9.79
C LEU A 10 -31.15 24.22 8.80
N SER A 11 -31.74 25.39 9.08
CA SER A 11 -32.72 26.02 8.20
C SER A 11 -32.13 26.46 6.86
N CYS A 12 -30.91 27.02 6.85
CA CYS A 12 -30.23 27.40 5.60
C CYS A 12 -29.76 26.18 4.79
N ARG A 13 -29.35 25.10 5.47
CA ARG A 13 -29.04 23.81 4.83
C ARG A 13 -30.26 23.21 4.16
N ALA A 14 -31.38 23.11 4.89
CA ALA A 14 -32.63 22.57 4.37
C ALA A 14 -33.14 23.37 3.17
N SER A 15 -33.00 24.70 3.19
CA SER A 15 -33.42 25.56 2.07
C SER A 15 -32.36 25.82 1.00
N ARG A 16 -31.16 25.21 1.10
CA ARG A 16 -30.04 25.40 0.18
C ARG A 16 -29.70 26.89 -0.08
N THR A 17 -29.73 27.71 0.97
CA THR A 17 -29.42 29.15 0.91
C THR A 17 -28.11 29.48 1.63
N ARG A 18 -27.47 30.59 1.25
CA ARG A 18 -26.25 31.07 1.94
C ARG A 18 -26.54 31.39 3.40
N CYS A 19 -25.62 31.00 4.27
CA CYS A 19 -25.64 31.27 5.69
C CYS A 19 -24.39 32.08 6.04
N ASP A 20 -24.55 33.11 6.85
CA ASP A 20 -23.53 34.05 7.31
C ASP A 20 -22.85 33.61 8.63
N GLY A 21 -23.32 32.53 9.25
CA GLY A 21 -22.71 31.96 10.45
C GLY A 21 -23.08 32.66 11.77
N LEU A 22 -23.85 33.76 11.72
CA LEU A 22 -24.36 34.45 12.92
C LEU A 22 -25.55 33.70 13.55
N GLN A 23 -25.93 34.06 14.78
CA GLN A 23 -27.04 33.46 15.53
C GLN A 23 -27.97 34.54 16.13
N PRO A 24 -29.18 34.74 15.58
CA PRO A 24 -29.70 34.14 14.35
C PRO A 24 -28.97 34.68 13.10
N CYS A 25 -28.86 33.84 12.06
CA CYS A 25 -28.24 34.23 10.79
C CYS A 25 -29.17 35.18 10.02
N VAL A 26 -28.62 36.09 9.22
CA VAL A 26 -29.40 37.14 8.50
C VAL A 26 -30.52 36.53 7.65
N SER A 27 -30.23 35.39 7.00
CA SER A 27 -31.20 34.67 6.16
C SER A 27 -32.38 34.10 6.97
N CYS A 28 -32.14 33.61 8.18
CA CYS A 28 -33.20 33.14 9.08
C CYS A 28 -33.97 34.30 9.71
N SER A 29 -33.27 35.38 10.09
CA SER A 29 -33.88 36.59 10.66
C SER A 29 -34.90 37.22 9.70
N ASN A 30 -34.52 37.38 8.43
CA ASN A 30 -35.40 37.98 7.42
C ASN A 30 -36.60 37.10 7.05
N ARG A 31 -36.50 35.79 7.25
CA ARG A 31 -37.53 34.82 6.86
C ARG A 31 -38.36 34.30 8.03
N GLY A 32 -38.11 34.79 9.25
CA GLY A 32 -38.80 34.35 10.46
C GLY A 32 -38.66 32.85 10.73
N ARG A 33 -37.50 32.25 10.40
CA ARG A 33 -37.25 30.81 10.59
C ARG A 33 -36.38 30.57 11.80
N ASP A 34 -36.60 29.42 12.43
CA ASP A 34 -35.76 28.98 13.54
C ASP A 34 -34.31 28.75 13.08
N CYS A 35 -33.34 29.34 13.78
CA CYS A 35 -31.94 29.36 13.38
C CYS A 35 -31.09 28.50 14.32
N VAL A 36 -31.20 27.19 14.15
CA VAL A 36 -30.47 26.22 14.99
C VAL A 36 -29.22 25.71 14.28
N TYR A 37 -28.10 25.73 14.99
CA TYR A 37 -26.87 25.04 14.61
C TYR A 37 -26.76 23.76 15.46
N GLN A 38 -26.48 22.64 14.81
CA GLN A 38 -26.23 21.37 15.50
C GLN A 38 -24.80 20.92 15.19
N PRO A 39 -24.01 20.55 16.21
CA PRO A 39 -22.70 19.96 15.99
C PRO A 39 -22.83 18.67 15.15
N SER A 40 -21.97 18.51 14.15
CA SER A 40 -21.98 17.33 13.27
C SER A 40 -21.79 16.06 14.09
N ARG A 41 -22.73 15.10 13.95
CA ARG A 41 -22.58 13.72 14.46
C ARG A 41 -22.00 12.76 13.42
N ARG A 42 -21.67 13.23 12.22
CA ARG A 42 -20.88 12.43 11.27
C ARG A 42 -19.42 12.53 11.69
N GLY A 43 -18.95 11.47 12.34
CA GLY A 43 -17.56 11.09 12.57
C GLY A 43 -16.59 12.24 12.81
N GLY A 44 -16.30 12.53 14.08
CA GLY A 44 -14.98 13.06 14.42
C GLY A 44 -13.87 12.10 13.97
N ALA A 45 -12.63 12.56 13.93
CA ALA A 45 -11.46 11.70 13.67
C ALA A 45 -11.59 10.40 14.48
N ARG A 46 -11.37 9.24 13.84
CA ARG A 46 -11.38 7.95 14.55
C ARG A 46 -10.29 7.98 15.61
N VAL A 47 -10.65 8.32 16.85
CA VAL A 47 -9.76 8.15 17.99
C VAL A 47 -9.63 6.65 18.20
N ARG A 48 -8.47 6.09 17.82
CA ARG A 48 -8.10 4.70 18.12
C ARG A 48 -8.19 4.54 19.64
N LYS A 49 -9.09 3.67 20.10
CA LYS A 49 -9.26 3.35 21.52
C LYS A 49 -7.94 2.74 22.02
N LYS A 50 -7.20 3.50 22.85
CA LYS A 50 -5.96 3.04 23.49
C LYS A 50 -6.31 1.77 24.29
N ASN A 51 -5.74 0.64 23.90
CA ASN A 51 -6.09 -0.67 24.44
C ASN A 51 -5.50 -0.80 25.86
N ARG A 52 -6.34 -0.76 26.90
CA ARG A 52 -5.95 -0.97 28.31
C ARG A 52 -5.33 -2.34 28.62
N ALA A 53 -5.26 -3.23 27.64
CA ALA A 53 -4.57 -4.52 27.74
C ALA A 53 -3.03 -4.37 27.82
N TRP A 54 -2.46 -3.26 27.33
CA TRP A 54 -1.01 -3.06 27.31
C TRP A 54 -0.41 -2.80 28.71
N GLU A 55 -1.13 -2.05 29.56
CA GLU A 55 -0.71 -1.75 30.95
C GLU A 55 -0.66 -3.00 31.83
N GLN A 56 -1.47 -4.02 31.52
CA GLN A 56 -1.44 -5.31 32.22
C GLN A 56 -0.33 -6.23 31.70
N ALA A 57 -0.07 -6.23 30.38
CA ALA A 57 1.00 -7.04 29.78
C ALA A 57 2.42 -6.56 30.17
N VAL A 58 2.60 -5.25 30.36
CA VAL A 58 3.89 -4.68 30.82
C VAL A 58 4.17 -5.00 32.29
N ALA A 59 3.13 -5.05 33.13
CA ALA A 59 3.28 -5.40 34.56
C ALA A 59 3.62 -6.89 34.79
N GLU A 60 3.20 -7.80 33.91
CA GLU A 60 3.52 -9.23 34.02
C GLU A 60 4.91 -9.59 33.46
N THR A 61 5.48 -8.75 32.59
CA THR A 61 6.79 -9.01 31.97
C THR A 61 7.96 -8.78 32.94
N GLU A 62 7.78 -7.98 34.01
CA GLU A 62 8.82 -7.73 35.01
C GLU A 62 8.86 -8.76 36.16
N ALA A 63 7.96 -9.75 36.19
CA ALA A 63 7.81 -10.64 37.36
C ALA A 63 7.98 -12.16 37.10
N SER A 64 8.30 -12.63 35.89
CA SER A 64 8.58 -14.06 35.68
C SER A 64 9.64 -14.33 34.62
N GLU A 65 10.88 -14.33 35.09
CA GLU A 65 12.03 -14.94 34.44
C GLU A 65 12.00 -16.47 34.67
N GLN A 66 11.01 -17.19 34.10
CA GLN A 66 11.04 -18.65 33.98
C GLN A 66 10.35 -19.14 32.70
N ILE A 67 11.09 -19.92 31.93
CA ILE A 67 10.74 -20.56 30.65
C ILE A 67 9.66 -21.63 30.84
N PRO A 68 8.61 -21.68 30.00
CA PRO A 68 7.87 -22.91 29.78
C PRO A 68 8.17 -23.52 28.40
N GLN A 69 8.67 -24.75 28.43
CA GLN A 69 8.63 -25.70 27.31
C GLN A 69 7.21 -26.26 27.20
N HIS A 70 6.50 -26.02 26.10
CA HIS A 70 5.69 -27.05 25.41
C HIS A 70 5.09 -26.50 24.12
N GLY A 71 4.94 -27.39 23.13
CA GLY A 71 4.48 -27.07 21.79
C GLY A 71 2.99 -26.76 21.71
N ASP A 72 2.67 -25.69 21.02
CA ASP A 72 1.37 -25.43 20.42
C ASP A 72 1.56 -25.14 18.93
N VAL A 73 0.60 -25.64 18.14
CA VAL A 73 0.50 -25.51 16.69
C VAL A 73 0.38 -24.02 16.32
N TRP A 74 1.32 -23.51 15.53
CA TRP A 74 1.29 -22.13 15.02
C TRP A 74 0.37 -22.02 13.80
N ASP A 75 -0.63 -21.13 13.85
CA ASP A 75 -1.46 -20.71 12.73
C ASP A 75 -0.74 -19.58 11.94
N PRO A 76 -0.20 -19.84 10.73
CA PRO A 76 0.65 -18.89 10.02
C PRO A 76 -0.08 -17.68 9.41
N ALA A 77 -1.41 -17.66 9.43
CA ALA A 77 -2.19 -16.66 8.71
C ALA A 77 -2.42 -15.36 9.50
N GLN A 78 -2.39 -15.40 10.83
CA GLN A 78 -2.70 -14.24 11.67
C GLN A 78 -1.46 -13.40 12.03
N ASP A 79 -0.27 -14.01 12.00
CA ASP A 79 0.95 -13.40 12.54
C ASP A 79 1.87 -12.77 11.48
N ALA A 80 1.64 -12.94 10.17
CA ALA A 80 2.45 -12.26 9.15
C ALA A 80 2.29 -10.73 9.24
N ASP A 81 1.06 -10.27 9.48
CA ASP A 81 0.74 -8.86 9.67
C ASP A 81 1.32 -8.34 10.99
N VAL A 82 1.35 -9.17 12.05
CA VAL A 82 1.94 -8.83 13.36
C VAL A 82 3.46 -8.81 13.32
N ILE A 83 4.09 -9.70 12.55
CA ILE A 83 5.55 -9.72 12.36
C ILE A 83 5.99 -8.52 11.51
N PHE A 84 5.23 -8.17 10.46
CA PHE A 84 5.45 -6.93 9.72
C PHE A 84 5.23 -5.71 10.64
N ASP A 85 4.10 -5.61 11.33
CA ASP A 85 3.84 -4.50 12.24
C ASP A 85 4.90 -4.42 13.36
N ALA A 86 5.41 -5.53 13.90
CA ALA A 86 6.45 -5.52 14.94
C ALA A 86 7.83 -5.09 14.42
N LEU A 87 8.21 -5.52 13.21
CA LEU A 87 9.47 -5.13 12.56
C LEU A 87 9.45 -3.67 12.08
N PHE A 88 8.28 -3.14 11.71
CA PHE A 88 8.14 -1.79 11.14
C PHE A 88 7.61 -0.74 12.14
N SER A 89 6.79 -1.09 13.15
CA SER A 89 6.21 -0.16 14.13
C SER A 89 7.13 0.20 15.30
N GLN A 90 8.30 -0.45 15.44
CA GLN A 90 9.24 -0.16 16.52
C GLN A 90 9.88 1.25 16.45
N SER A 91 9.61 2.07 15.44
CA SER A 91 9.97 3.51 15.45
C SER A 91 8.94 4.45 16.06
N ILE A 92 7.69 4.00 16.31
CA ILE A 92 6.57 4.93 16.61
C ILE A 92 6.43 5.26 18.12
N ILE A 93 7.29 4.74 19.01
CA ILE A 93 7.12 4.93 20.48
C ILE A 93 8.30 5.67 21.17
N SER A 94 9.33 6.17 20.47
CA SER A 94 10.34 7.05 21.10
C SER A 94 9.99 8.55 21.10
N GLY A 95 8.73 8.91 20.85
CA GLY A 95 8.24 10.28 20.93
C GLY A 95 7.29 10.49 22.12
N GLY A 96 7.83 10.82 23.30
CA GLY A 96 7.04 11.42 24.38
C GLY A 96 7.35 10.94 25.80
N ASP A 97 8.41 11.48 26.39
CA ASP A 97 8.36 12.13 27.72
C ASP A 97 9.78 12.60 28.09
N ILE A 98 10.03 13.91 27.97
CA ILE A 98 11.15 14.56 28.66
C ILE A 98 10.53 15.64 29.54
N LEU A 99 10.53 15.37 30.84
CA LEU A 99 10.28 16.37 31.85
C LEU A 99 11.35 17.47 31.73
N SER A 100 10.86 18.70 31.69
CA SER A 100 11.59 19.95 31.63
C SER A 100 12.71 20.06 32.67
N GLU A 101 13.96 20.01 32.22
CA GLU A 101 15.08 20.76 32.82
C GLU A 101 15.78 21.60 31.73
N SER A 102 16.23 22.78 32.14
CA SER A 102 16.65 23.96 31.37
C SER A 102 17.90 23.79 30.45
N PRO A 103 18.12 24.69 29.47
CA PRO A 103 19.01 24.47 28.34
C PRO A 103 20.49 24.75 28.66
N PRO A 104 21.42 24.16 27.89
CA PRO A 104 22.24 25.03 27.04
C PRO A 104 22.58 24.46 25.65
N ASP A 105 23.01 25.41 24.80
CA ASP A 105 23.78 25.28 23.57
C ASP A 105 23.06 25.04 22.22
N ILE A 106 23.21 26.10 21.41
CA ILE A 106 22.98 26.19 19.98
C ILE A 106 23.93 25.19 19.28
N SER A 107 23.54 23.92 19.22
CA SER A 107 24.03 23.03 18.17
C SER A 107 23.13 23.21 16.96
N SER A 108 23.72 23.37 15.78
CA SER A 108 22.98 23.42 14.52
C SER A 108 22.12 22.15 14.41
N GLN A 109 20.81 22.28 14.65
CA GLN A 109 19.88 21.15 14.57
C GLN A 109 19.93 20.62 13.14
N PHE A 110 20.52 19.44 12.98
CA PHE A 110 20.54 18.71 11.73
C PHE A 110 19.09 18.33 11.37
N ILE A 111 18.64 18.73 10.19
CA ILE A 111 17.28 18.43 9.71
C ILE A 111 17.41 17.32 8.67
N PRO A 112 16.91 16.09 8.94
CA PRO A 112 16.98 15.01 7.98
C PRO A 112 16.17 15.34 6.72
N SER A 113 16.63 14.78 5.60
CA SER A 113 16.02 15.00 4.29
C SER A 113 15.72 13.68 3.59
N VAL A 114 14.74 13.73 2.69
CA VAL A 114 14.28 12.61 1.88
C VAL A 114 14.39 12.98 0.41
N ARG A 115 14.68 11.99 -0.44
CA ARG A 115 14.68 12.16 -1.88
C ARG A 115 13.24 12.18 -2.38
N THR A 116 12.89 13.23 -3.13
CA THR A 116 11.60 13.37 -3.83
C THR A 116 11.83 13.87 -5.25
N TYR A 117 10.76 13.87 -6.05
CA TYR A 117 10.79 14.31 -7.44
C TYR A 117 9.58 15.21 -7.69
N GLN A 118 9.73 16.12 -8.65
CA GLN A 118 8.69 17.12 -8.92
C GLN A 118 7.50 16.53 -9.66
N ASP A 119 7.72 15.64 -10.62
CA ASP A 119 6.70 15.15 -11.53
C ASP A 119 6.95 13.68 -11.92
N ASP A 120 5.96 13.06 -12.56
CA ASP A 120 6.02 11.66 -12.99
C ASP A 120 7.16 11.42 -14.00
N THR A 121 7.57 12.43 -14.77
CA THR A 121 8.71 12.30 -15.71
C THR A 121 10.05 12.18 -14.97
N ALA A 122 10.28 12.99 -13.93
CA ALA A 122 11.48 12.88 -13.10
C ALA A 122 11.49 11.59 -12.27
N ILE A 123 10.31 11.12 -11.81
CA ILE A 123 10.17 9.81 -11.14
C ILE A 123 10.54 8.68 -12.12
N LEU A 124 10.07 8.75 -13.37
CA LEU A 124 10.36 7.74 -14.40
C LEU A 124 11.86 7.70 -14.76
N ASP A 125 12.51 8.84 -14.91
CA ASP A 125 13.96 8.92 -15.12
C ASP A 125 14.73 8.29 -13.94
N ALA A 126 14.34 8.61 -12.71
CA ALA A 126 14.94 8.03 -11.52
C ALA A 126 14.70 6.51 -11.42
N TYR A 127 13.52 6.04 -11.81
CA TYR A 127 13.24 4.61 -11.93
C TYR A 127 14.23 3.92 -12.88
N TYR A 128 14.50 4.50 -14.05
CA TYR A 128 15.46 3.93 -15.01
C TYR A 128 16.91 3.89 -14.47
N ILE A 129 17.26 4.81 -13.58
CA ILE A 129 18.60 4.88 -13.00
C ILE A 129 18.75 3.89 -11.84
N PHE A 130 17.81 3.88 -10.90
CA PHE A 130 17.99 3.22 -9.61
C PHE A 130 17.26 1.89 -9.47
N ILE A 131 16.19 1.66 -10.25
CA ILE A 131 15.29 0.51 -10.06
C ILE A 131 15.30 -0.42 -11.27
N HIS A 132 15.18 0.11 -12.49
CA HIS A 132 15.11 -0.67 -13.74
C HIS A 132 16.24 -1.70 -13.91
N PRO A 133 17.51 -1.44 -13.53
CA PRO A 133 18.57 -2.45 -13.60
C PRO A 133 18.29 -3.73 -12.79
N TYR A 134 17.45 -3.63 -11.76
CA TYR A 134 17.11 -4.73 -10.85
C TYR A 134 15.65 -5.19 -10.99
N PHE A 135 14.76 -4.29 -11.41
CA PHE A 135 13.33 -4.53 -11.52
C PHE A 135 12.71 -3.78 -12.72
N PRO A 136 12.98 -4.25 -13.95
CA PRO A 136 12.48 -3.65 -15.19
C PRO A 136 11.06 -4.14 -15.45
N ILE A 137 10.09 -3.45 -14.84
CA ILE A 137 8.66 -3.61 -15.07
C ILE A 137 8.14 -2.72 -16.20
N LEU A 138 8.89 -1.67 -16.56
CA LEU A 138 8.57 -0.76 -17.67
C LEU A 138 9.50 -1.02 -18.88
N PRO A 139 9.06 -0.67 -20.10
CA PRO A 139 9.89 -0.75 -21.29
C PRO A 139 11.23 -0.01 -21.13
N PRO A 140 12.28 -0.35 -21.90
CA PRO A 140 13.55 0.37 -21.83
C PRO A 140 13.40 1.87 -22.14
N PRO A 141 14.24 2.74 -21.54
CA PRO A 141 14.17 4.18 -21.79
C PRO A 141 14.58 4.52 -23.22
N LYS A 142 13.84 5.43 -23.86
CA LYS A 142 14.18 5.97 -25.19
C LYS A 142 15.23 7.08 -25.15
N THR A 143 15.33 7.73 -24.01
CA THR A 143 16.23 8.86 -23.75
C THR A 143 17.18 8.49 -22.62
N ILE A 144 18.33 9.18 -22.54
CA ILE A 144 19.26 8.98 -21.43
C ILE A 144 18.63 9.60 -20.17
N PRO A 145 18.32 8.80 -19.14
CA PRO A 145 17.63 9.30 -17.94
C PRO A 145 18.56 10.20 -17.11
N ARG A 146 18.00 11.18 -16.40
CA ARG A 146 18.76 12.08 -15.50
C ARG A 146 18.13 12.14 -14.11
N ASP A 147 18.95 11.94 -13.07
CA ASP A 147 18.48 12.07 -11.68
C ASP A 147 18.25 13.55 -11.33
N GLN A 148 16.99 13.91 -11.12
CA GLN A 148 16.54 15.26 -10.77
C GLN A 148 15.91 15.29 -9.37
N ALA A 149 16.61 14.69 -8.40
CA ALA A 149 16.15 14.60 -7.02
C ALA A 149 16.06 15.97 -6.32
N ILE A 150 14.96 16.17 -5.60
CA ILE A 150 14.69 17.33 -4.76
C ILE A 150 14.68 16.88 -3.29
N PRO A 151 15.49 17.50 -2.40
CA PRO A 151 15.48 17.16 -0.99
C PRO A 151 14.23 17.74 -0.33
N ARG A 152 13.43 16.86 0.29
CA ARG A 152 12.33 17.26 1.16
C ARG A 152 12.74 17.11 2.62
N TYR A 153 12.76 18.22 3.34
CA TYR A 153 13.17 18.28 4.74
C TYR A 153 11.99 18.00 5.67
N GLN A 154 12.26 17.38 6.82
CA GLN A 154 11.24 17.04 7.82
C GLN A 154 10.38 18.23 8.26
N ASN A 155 10.97 19.42 8.35
CA ASN A 155 10.30 20.66 8.78
C ASN A 155 9.38 21.28 7.71
N ASN A 156 9.33 20.71 6.50
CA ASN A 156 8.52 21.18 5.37
C ASN A 156 7.37 20.20 5.06
N MET A 157 6.92 19.42 6.04
CA MET A 157 5.81 18.47 5.90
C MET A 157 4.43 19.14 6.08
N ASP A 158 4.41 20.39 6.54
CA ASP A 158 3.28 21.12 7.14
C ASP A 158 2.28 21.71 6.13
N GLY A 159 2.41 21.41 4.83
CA GLY A 159 1.33 21.66 3.86
C GLY A 159 1.38 22.96 3.05
N SER A 160 2.54 23.32 2.48
CA SER A 160 2.62 24.41 1.47
C SER A 160 3.65 24.20 0.35
N GLY A 161 4.15 22.97 0.17
CA GLY A 161 5.19 22.66 -0.81
C GLY A 161 4.68 21.88 -2.03
N GLY A 162 4.31 22.59 -3.10
CA GLY A 162 4.35 22.12 -4.48
C GLY A 162 3.16 21.29 -4.98
N GLU A 163 2.46 21.83 -5.97
CA GLU A 163 1.27 21.28 -6.65
C GLU A 163 1.54 20.07 -7.56
N SER A 164 2.40 19.13 -7.17
CA SER A 164 2.66 17.93 -7.97
C SER A 164 2.93 16.76 -7.03
N GLU A 165 1.86 16.30 -6.41
CA GLU A 165 1.84 15.03 -5.70
C GLU A 165 1.80 13.90 -6.74
N PRO A 166 2.64 12.84 -6.62
CA PRO A 166 2.60 11.70 -7.51
C PRO A 166 1.17 11.17 -7.60
N SER A 167 0.63 11.17 -8.81
CA SER A 167 -0.80 10.99 -8.98
C SER A 167 -1.20 9.52 -8.98
N THR A 168 -0.37 8.63 -9.54
CA THR A 168 -0.70 7.23 -9.83
C THR A 168 -0.21 6.30 -8.73
N SER A 169 -0.92 5.18 -8.56
CA SER A 169 -0.49 4.09 -7.67
C SER A 169 0.94 3.63 -7.97
N ILE A 170 1.31 3.54 -9.25
CA ILE A 170 2.67 3.18 -9.67
C ILE A 170 3.71 4.28 -9.38
N SER A 171 3.39 5.57 -9.59
CA SER A 171 4.34 6.65 -9.30
C SER A 171 4.58 6.83 -7.81
N LEU A 172 3.56 6.61 -6.98
CA LEU A 172 3.67 6.52 -5.52
C LEU A 172 4.54 5.34 -5.08
N ALA A 173 4.34 4.14 -5.64
CA ALA A 173 5.11 2.96 -5.31
C ALA A 173 6.60 3.11 -5.70
N ILE A 174 6.88 3.65 -6.88
CA ILE A 174 8.25 3.95 -7.32
C ILE A 174 8.87 5.03 -6.41
N SER A 175 8.12 6.08 -6.08
CA SER A 175 8.59 7.14 -5.17
C SER A 175 8.91 6.60 -3.78
N ALA A 176 8.13 5.65 -3.27
CA ALA A 176 8.40 4.98 -1.99
C ALA A 176 9.76 4.26 -2.00
N MET A 177 10.07 3.54 -3.08
CA MET A 177 11.38 2.89 -3.25
C MET A 177 12.52 3.91 -3.36
N LEU A 178 12.32 4.96 -4.17
CA LEU A 178 13.33 6.00 -4.39
C LEU A 178 13.62 6.82 -3.12
N ALA A 179 12.61 7.04 -2.25
CA ALA A 179 12.75 7.78 -1.00
C ALA A 179 13.73 7.13 -0.01
N LEU A 180 13.96 5.82 -0.11
CA LEU A 180 14.93 5.09 0.72
C LEU A 180 16.38 5.42 0.34
N ILE A 181 16.61 5.88 -0.89
CA ILE A 181 17.94 6.23 -1.40
C ILE A 181 18.34 7.59 -0.83
N PRO A 182 19.53 7.72 -0.21
CA PRO A 182 19.99 8.99 0.32
C PRO A 182 20.08 10.09 -0.74
N CYS A 183 19.72 11.32 -0.36
CA CYS A 183 20.01 12.49 -1.18
C CYS A 183 21.52 12.68 -1.32
N LEU A 184 21.99 13.04 -2.51
CA LEU A 184 23.41 13.36 -2.76
C LEU A 184 23.95 14.47 -1.84
N HIS A 185 23.08 15.37 -1.38
CA HIS A 185 23.43 16.53 -0.57
C HIS A 185 23.10 16.35 0.93
N ASP A 186 22.70 15.15 1.37
CA ASP A 186 22.52 14.86 2.80
C ASP A 186 23.91 14.76 3.47
N PRO A 187 24.24 15.61 4.46
CA PRO A 187 25.54 15.56 5.12
C PRO A 187 25.70 14.34 6.04
N HIS A 188 24.59 13.74 6.50
CA HIS A 188 24.62 12.58 7.41
C HIS A 188 23.59 11.50 7.01
N PRO A 189 23.74 10.88 5.82
CA PRO A 189 22.75 9.96 5.26
C PRO A 189 22.62 8.65 6.05
N THR A 190 23.68 8.25 6.76
CA THR A 190 23.72 7.05 7.60
C THR A 190 23.34 7.32 9.06
N SER A 191 23.01 8.57 9.41
CA SER A 191 22.53 8.88 10.76
C SER A 191 21.22 8.14 11.04
N LYS A 192 21.01 7.77 12.31
CA LYS A 192 19.78 7.09 12.73
C LYS A 192 18.54 7.90 12.36
N GLU A 193 18.60 9.22 12.53
CA GLU A 193 17.51 10.15 12.22
C GLU A 193 17.20 10.20 10.72
N SER A 194 18.21 10.34 9.85
CA SER A 194 18.00 10.32 8.39
C SER A 194 17.45 8.97 7.90
N VAL A 195 17.96 7.86 8.45
CA VAL A 195 17.48 6.52 8.08
C VAL A 195 16.02 6.33 8.49
N LEU A 196 15.65 6.70 9.71
CA LEU A 196 14.27 6.61 10.19
C LEU A 196 13.35 7.52 9.38
N PHE A 197 13.75 8.75 9.10
CA PHE A 197 12.95 9.68 8.32
C PHE A 197 12.70 9.18 6.89
N ARG A 198 13.73 8.68 6.20
CA ARG A 198 13.55 8.05 4.87
C ARG A 198 12.62 6.86 4.90
N ARG A 199 12.73 6.03 5.94
CA ARG A 199 11.87 4.85 6.11
C ARG A 199 10.42 5.23 6.36
N ASP A 200 10.18 6.17 7.26
CA ASP A 200 8.83 6.59 7.63
C ASP A 200 8.13 7.29 6.45
N TYR A 201 8.86 8.08 5.67
CA TYR A 201 8.33 8.71 4.47
C TYR A 201 8.08 7.73 3.32
N ALA A 202 8.98 6.76 3.11
CA ALA A 202 8.76 5.67 2.14
C ALA A 202 7.50 4.87 2.50
N GLN A 203 7.30 4.57 3.79
CA GLN A 203 6.10 3.88 4.27
C GLN A 203 4.83 4.69 4.01
N TYR A 204 4.86 6.00 4.25
CA TYR A 204 3.76 6.89 3.92
C TYR A 204 3.40 6.82 2.43
N LEU A 205 4.38 6.93 1.53
CA LEU A 205 4.15 6.82 0.09
C LEU A 205 3.64 5.44 -0.34
N ALA A 206 4.13 4.36 0.27
CA ALA A 206 3.65 3.02 0.01
C ALA A 206 2.19 2.83 0.45
N GLN A 207 1.80 3.43 1.57
CA GLN A 207 0.41 3.43 2.03
C GLN A 207 -0.48 4.22 1.05
N CYS A 208 -0.05 5.41 0.62
CA CYS A 208 -0.77 6.17 -0.40
C CYS A 208 -0.92 5.38 -1.71
N ALA A 209 0.10 4.62 -2.13
CA ALA A 209 0.01 3.77 -3.31
C ALA A 209 -1.09 2.70 -3.18
N LEU A 210 -1.18 2.04 -2.02
CA LEU A 210 -2.22 1.05 -1.74
C LEU A 210 -3.61 1.68 -1.68
N GLU A 211 -3.75 2.82 -1.01
CA GLU A 211 -5.01 3.58 -0.97
C GLU A 211 -5.46 4.01 -2.39
N CYS A 212 -4.52 4.43 -3.24
CA CYS A 212 -4.80 4.72 -4.65
C CYS A 212 -5.31 3.50 -5.41
N ILE A 213 -4.71 2.31 -5.21
CA ILE A 213 -5.19 1.06 -5.83
C ILE A 213 -6.60 0.72 -5.35
N GLU A 214 -6.85 0.83 -4.04
CA GLU A 214 -8.17 0.55 -3.47
C GLU A 214 -9.22 1.47 -4.09
N ILE A 215 -8.96 2.78 -4.13
CA ILE A 215 -9.85 3.77 -4.73
C ILE A 215 -10.07 3.51 -6.23
N GLU A 216 -9.02 3.19 -6.99
CA GLU A 216 -9.12 2.85 -8.43
C GLU A 216 -9.91 1.55 -8.67
N SER A 217 -9.89 0.62 -7.71
CA SER A 217 -10.61 -0.65 -7.78
C SER A 217 -12.06 -0.57 -7.29
N GLU A 218 -12.43 0.50 -6.58
CA GLU A 218 -13.79 0.71 -6.11
C GLU A 218 -14.72 0.96 -7.30
N ILE A 219 -15.83 0.21 -7.37
CA ILE A 219 -16.92 0.45 -8.31
C ILE A 219 -18.07 1.07 -7.50
N PRO A 220 -18.21 2.42 -7.45
CA PRO A 220 -19.20 3.07 -6.59
C PRO A 220 -20.63 2.63 -6.94
N GLU A 221 -20.87 2.34 -8.22
CA GLU A 221 -22.14 1.85 -8.76
C GLU A 221 -22.53 0.48 -8.19
N SER A 222 -21.57 -0.32 -7.73
CA SER A 222 -21.85 -1.61 -7.07
C SER A 222 -22.68 -1.45 -5.80
N SER A 223 -22.63 -0.29 -5.14
CA SER A 223 -23.37 -0.02 -3.89
C SER A 223 -24.79 0.51 -4.12
N VAL A 224 -25.07 1.05 -5.31
CA VAL A 224 -26.33 1.74 -5.63
C VAL A 224 -27.17 0.93 -6.63
N ASP A 225 -26.53 0.30 -7.61
CA ASP A 225 -27.16 -0.54 -8.64
C ASP A 225 -26.19 -1.64 -9.11
N PRO A 226 -26.12 -2.78 -8.39
CA PRO A 226 -25.16 -3.84 -8.68
C PRO A 226 -25.37 -4.50 -10.05
N ALA A 227 -26.60 -4.50 -10.58
CA ALA A 227 -26.86 -5.04 -11.91
C ALA A 227 -26.22 -4.16 -13.00
N LYS A 228 -26.27 -2.84 -12.83
CA LYS A 228 -25.62 -1.87 -13.73
C LYS A 228 -24.10 -1.90 -13.60
N ALA A 229 -23.56 -2.06 -12.39
CA ALA A 229 -22.13 -2.20 -12.13
C ALA A 229 -21.51 -3.43 -12.83
N LEU A 230 -22.26 -4.53 -12.94
CA LEU A 230 -21.83 -5.74 -13.68
C LEU A 230 -21.94 -5.61 -15.21
N LEU A 231 -22.61 -4.57 -15.71
CA LEU A 231 -22.82 -4.29 -17.13
C LEU A 231 -21.91 -3.18 -17.64
N GLN A 232 -21.44 -2.28 -16.77
CA GLN A 232 -20.46 -1.27 -17.08
C GLN A 232 -19.05 -1.91 -17.12
N THR A 233 -18.36 -1.78 -18.24
CA THR A 233 -16.91 -1.96 -18.28
C THR A 233 -16.31 -0.92 -17.33
N PRO A 234 -15.39 -1.27 -16.41
CA PRO A 234 -14.72 -0.29 -15.57
C PRO A 234 -14.18 0.83 -16.45
N CYS A 235 -14.73 2.03 -16.31
CA CYS A 235 -14.21 3.18 -17.01
C CYS A 235 -12.91 3.55 -16.31
N CYS A 236 -11.77 3.25 -16.93
CA CYS A 236 -10.51 3.85 -16.52
C CYS A 236 -10.61 5.33 -16.91
N ASP A 237 -11.19 6.13 -16.03
CA ASP A 237 -11.46 7.55 -16.28
C ASP A 237 -10.16 8.29 -16.59
N SER A 238 -9.96 8.70 -17.85
CA SER A 238 -9.19 9.88 -18.32
C SER A 238 -7.82 10.21 -17.72
N ARG A 239 -7.13 9.28 -17.07
CA ARG A 239 -5.82 9.57 -16.47
C ARG A 239 -4.71 9.39 -17.50
N GLU A 240 -3.79 10.36 -17.52
CA GLU A 240 -2.59 10.22 -18.33
C GLU A 240 -1.79 9.00 -17.81
N PRO A 241 -1.32 8.13 -18.71
CA PRO A 241 -0.53 6.96 -18.35
C PRO A 241 0.78 7.41 -17.70
N PHE A 242 1.26 6.64 -16.71
CA PHE A 242 2.55 6.94 -16.07
C PHE A 242 3.71 6.78 -17.07
N HIS A 243 3.57 5.89 -18.04
CA HIS A 243 4.54 5.69 -19.11
C HIS A 243 3.91 5.95 -20.50
N PRO A 244 4.56 6.68 -21.41
CA PRO A 244 3.98 7.00 -22.73
C PRO A 244 3.73 5.78 -23.62
N GLU A 245 4.41 4.66 -23.36
CA GLU A 245 4.16 3.37 -24.03
C GLU A 245 3.49 2.35 -23.13
N GLU A 246 2.80 2.79 -22.06
CA GLU A 246 2.15 1.89 -21.12
C GLU A 246 1.28 0.86 -21.86
N PRO A 247 1.66 -0.44 -21.84
CA PRO A 247 0.75 -1.48 -22.25
C PRO A 247 -0.38 -1.47 -21.22
N SER A 248 -1.64 -1.46 -21.66
CA SER A 248 -2.84 -1.30 -20.82
C SER A 248 -3.08 -2.36 -19.74
N ILE A 249 -2.09 -3.20 -19.44
CA ILE A 249 -1.93 -4.05 -18.28
C ILE A 249 -0.43 -4.32 -18.29
N LEU A 250 0.26 -4.04 -17.17
CA LEU A 250 1.61 -4.53 -16.88
C LEU A 250 1.66 -5.97 -17.39
N ALA A 251 2.34 -6.19 -18.52
CA ALA A 251 2.01 -7.33 -19.32
C ALA A 251 2.75 -8.54 -18.75
N VAL A 252 2.11 -9.12 -17.72
CA VAL A 252 2.57 -10.19 -16.82
C VAL A 252 3.03 -11.45 -17.57
N PHE A 253 2.70 -11.54 -18.86
CA PHE A 253 2.99 -12.67 -19.74
C PHE A 253 3.86 -12.31 -20.95
N ILE A 254 4.47 -11.11 -21.06
CA ILE A 254 5.32 -10.85 -22.24
C ILE A 254 6.64 -11.64 -22.10
N PRO A 255 6.94 -12.56 -23.04
CA PRO A 255 8.18 -13.33 -23.02
C PRO A 255 9.44 -12.51 -23.28
N THR A 256 9.32 -11.19 -23.53
CA THR A 256 10.45 -10.29 -23.81
C THR A 256 11.06 -9.68 -22.54
N PHE A 257 10.44 -9.87 -21.37
CA PHE A 257 11.11 -9.55 -20.11
C PHE A 257 12.17 -10.62 -19.82
N ALA A 258 13.39 -10.32 -20.26
CA ALA A 258 14.56 -11.19 -20.12
C ALA A 258 15.29 -11.00 -18.79
N THR A 259 14.73 -10.23 -17.86
CA THR A 259 15.39 -9.93 -16.60
C THR A 259 15.23 -11.07 -15.64
N GLU A 260 16.36 -11.62 -15.21
CA GLU A 260 16.41 -12.66 -14.20
C GLU A 260 15.80 -12.15 -12.90
N TYR A 261 15.10 -13.04 -12.19
CA TYR A 261 14.56 -12.70 -10.88
C TYR A 261 15.70 -12.46 -9.89
N PRO A 262 15.48 -11.63 -8.84
CA PRO A 262 16.46 -11.49 -7.78
C PRO A 262 16.82 -12.86 -7.20
N ALA A 263 18.12 -13.12 -7.06
CA ALA A 263 18.64 -14.35 -6.49
C ALA A 263 18.89 -14.15 -4.99
N LEU A 264 18.23 -14.95 -4.14
CA LEU A 264 18.52 -15.01 -2.71
C LEU A 264 19.51 -16.16 -2.47
N GLU A 265 20.60 -15.91 -1.75
CA GLU A 265 21.63 -16.94 -1.49
C GLU A 265 21.05 -18.18 -0.79
N SER A 266 20.05 -17.97 0.07
CA SER A 266 19.33 -19.06 0.75
C SER A 266 18.35 -19.84 -0.13
N ASP A 267 17.81 -19.23 -1.19
CA ASP A 267 16.79 -19.84 -2.05
C ASP A 267 16.66 -19.12 -3.40
N LEU A 268 17.28 -19.69 -4.43
CA LEU A 268 17.29 -19.14 -5.78
C LEU A 268 15.91 -19.20 -6.47
N GLU A 269 14.98 -20.01 -5.97
CA GLU A 269 13.67 -20.23 -6.58
C GLU A 269 12.53 -19.50 -5.85
N ALA A 270 12.82 -18.78 -4.76
CA ALA A 270 11.80 -18.11 -3.95
C ALA A 270 10.99 -17.10 -4.77
N PHE A 271 11.68 -16.25 -5.56
CA PHE A 271 11.02 -15.27 -6.42
C PHE A 271 10.28 -15.91 -7.59
N SER A 272 10.90 -16.86 -8.29
CA SER A 272 10.25 -17.52 -9.43
C SER A 272 8.97 -18.24 -9.01
N SER A 273 8.99 -18.91 -7.86
CA SER A 273 7.80 -19.58 -7.29
C SER A 273 6.70 -18.58 -6.95
N LEU A 274 7.03 -17.43 -6.36
CA LEU A 274 6.06 -16.38 -6.05
C LEU A 274 5.43 -15.79 -7.32
N ILE A 275 6.25 -15.51 -8.33
CA ILE A 275 5.78 -14.93 -9.59
C ILE A 275 4.90 -15.93 -10.34
N GLN A 276 5.26 -17.22 -10.38
CA GLN A 276 4.41 -18.26 -10.96
C GLN A 276 3.05 -18.34 -10.27
N ALA A 277 3.01 -18.28 -8.93
CA ALA A 277 1.75 -18.25 -8.21
C ALA A 277 0.92 -16.99 -8.53
N GLN A 278 1.55 -15.81 -8.62
CA GLN A 278 0.86 -14.58 -9.01
C GLN A 278 0.29 -14.65 -10.43
N GLN A 279 1.05 -15.19 -11.38
CA GLN A 279 0.61 -15.42 -12.75
C GLN A 279 -0.59 -16.37 -12.82
N ALA A 280 -0.55 -17.46 -12.07
CA ALA A 280 -1.66 -18.41 -11.98
C ALA A 280 -2.92 -17.74 -11.40
N MET A 281 -2.77 -16.94 -10.33
CA MET A 281 -3.89 -16.18 -9.74
C MET A 281 -4.48 -15.17 -10.73
N LEU A 282 -3.65 -14.45 -11.50
CA LEU A 282 -4.12 -13.54 -12.53
C LEU A 282 -4.89 -14.29 -13.64
N ALA A 283 -4.36 -15.43 -14.09
CA ALA A 283 -5.01 -16.27 -15.10
C ALA A 283 -6.39 -16.75 -14.61
N THR A 284 -6.53 -17.08 -13.33
CA THR A 284 -7.82 -17.38 -12.70
C THR A 284 -8.79 -16.22 -12.75
N THR A 285 -8.36 -15.01 -12.40
CA THR A 285 -9.20 -13.82 -12.46
C THR A 285 -9.65 -13.55 -13.90
N GLN A 286 -8.72 -13.64 -14.86
CA GLN A 286 -9.02 -13.50 -16.29
C GLN A 286 -10.04 -14.55 -16.75
N PHE A 287 -9.84 -15.82 -16.38
CA PHE A 287 -10.79 -16.90 -16.68
C PHE A 287 -12.20 -16.61 -16.12
N SER A 288 -12.31 -16.11 -14.89
CA SER A 288 -13.61 -15.73 -14.30
C SER A 288 -14.34 -14.66 -15.14
N THR A 289 -13.59 -13.67 -15.64
CA THR A 289 -14.16 -12.64 -16.54
C THR A 289 -14.56 -13.21 -17.90
N GLU A 290 -13.76 -14.13 -18.46
CA GLU A 290 -14.07 -14.81 -19.73
C GLU A 290 -15.30 -15.70 -19.61
N LEU A 291 -15.40 -16.50 -18.55
CA LEU A 291 -16.56 -17.34 -18.24
C LEU A 291 -17.83 -16.49 -18.11
N SER A 292 -17.76 -15.39 -17.36
CA SER A 292 -18.90 -14.48 -17.19
C SER A 292 -19.36 -13.89 -18.52
N LYS A 293 -18.44 -13.56 -19.42
CA LYS A 293 -18.76 -13.07 -20.78
C LYS A 293 -19.36 -14.17 -21.66
N ALA A 294 -18.78 -15.37 -21.64
CA ALA A 294 -19.26 -16.51 -22.43
C ALA A 294 -20.70 -16.90 -22.05
N VAL A 295 -21.00 -16.94 -20.76
CA VAL A 295 -22.36 -17.20 -20.25
C VAL A 295 -23.34 -16.12 -20.71
N LYS A 296 -22.98 -14.83 -20.62
CA LYS A 296 -23.83 -13.72 -21.07
C LYS A 296 -24.12 -13.75 -22.57
N LEU A 297 -23.14 -14.16 -23.39
CA LEU A 297 -23.25 -14.21 -24.84
C LEU A 297 -23.79 -15.55 -25.36
N ASN A 298 -24.11 -16.49 -24.47
CA ASN A 298 -24.50 -17.86 -24.80
C ASN A 298 -23.52 -18.51 -25.80
N ALA A 299 -22.23 -18.27 -25.57
CA ALA A 299 -21.14 -18.75 -26.42
C ALA A 299 -20.86 -20.25 -26.21
N ASP A 300 -20.04 -20.82 -27.09
CA ASP A 300 -19.60 -22.21 -26.96
C ASP A 300 -18.78 -22.41 -25.67
N MET A 301 -19.25 -23.32 -24.81
CA MET A 301 -18.64 -23.64 -23.52
C MET A 301 -17.50 -24.66 -23.64
N GLY A 302 -17.28 -25.27 -24.81
CA GLY A 302 -16.21 -26.26 -25.02
C GLY A 302 -14.82 -25.70 -24.71
N ARG A 303 -14.50 -24.53 -25.28
CA ARG A 303 -13.21 -23.84 -25.06
C ARG A 303 -13.04 -23.37 -23.61
N ILE A 304 -14.13 -22.93 -22.97
CA ILE A 304 -14.13 -22.51 -21.57
C ILE A 304 -13.84 -23.70 -20.64
N HIS A 305 -14.48 -24.84 -20.90
CA HIS A 305 -14.26 -26.07 -20.13
C HIS A 305 -12.82 -26.61 -20.30
N GLU A 306 -12.27 -26.57 -21.51
CA GLU A 306 -10.88 -26.95 -21.74
C GLU A 306 -9.92 -26.04 -20.96
N ARG A 307 -10.12 -24.72 -21.04
CA ARG A 307 -9.31 -23.74 -20.31
C ARG A 307 -9.40 -23.90 -18.79
N MET A 308 -10.59 -24.21 -18.27
CA MET A 308 -10.81 -24.50 -16.86
C MET A 308 -9.93 -25.68 -16.40
N ARG A 309 -9.96 -26.79 -17.14
CA ARG A 309 -9.16 -27.98 -16.81
C ARG A 309 -7.66 -27.74 -16.87
N GLU A 310 -7.19 -26.99 -17.86
CA GLU A 310 -5.77 -26.60 -17.95
C GLU A 310 -5.34 -25.78 -16.73
N LEU A 311 -6.15 -24.79 -16.35
CA LEU A 311 -5.87 -23.92 -15.23
C LEU A 311 -5.90 -24.66 -13.89
N ASP A 312 -6.91 -25.51 -13.69
CA ASP A 312 -7.03 -26.33 -12.48
C ASP A 312 -5.84 -27.29 -12.35
N SER A 313 -5.47 -27.99 -13.44
CA SER A 313 -4.31 -28.88 -13.44
C SER A 313 -3.00 -28.15 -13.14
N HIS A 314 -2.85 -26.93 -13.66
CA HIS A 314 -1.68 -26.09 -13.39
C HIS A 314 -1.63 -25.66 -11.92
N LEU A 315 -2.76 -25.20 -11.36
CA LEU A 315 -2.85 -24.80 -9.95
C LEU A 315 -2.61 -25.97 -9.00
N GLU A 316 -3.17 -27.14 -9.27
CA GLU A 316 -2.91 -28.36 -8.49
C GLU A 316 -1.42 -28.72 -8.45
N SER A 317 -0.74 -28.60 -9.60
CA SER A 317 0.70 -28.82 -9.69
C SER A 317 1.47 -27.84 -8.80
N LEU A 318 1.13 -26.55 -8.84
CA LEU A 318 1.80 -25.52 -8.03
C LEU A 318 1.52 -25.71 -6.54
N ILE A 319 0.28 -26.02 -6.15
CA ILE A 319 -0.11 -26.28 -4.75
C ILE A 319 0.67 -27.47 -4.21
N LYS A 320 0.75 -28.57 -4.97
CA LYS A 320 1.50 -29.77 -4.56
C LYS A 320 2.98 -29.47 -4.31
N VAL A 321 3.61 -28.65 -5.15
CA VAL A 321 4.98 -28.20 -4.93
C VAL A 321 5.06 -27.33 -3.67
N ALA A 322 4.16 -26.38 -3.51
CA ALA A 322 4.15 -25.46 -2.36
C ALA A 322 3.95 -26.18 -1.01
N ASP A 323 3.10 -27.21 -0.98
CA ASP A 323 2.82 -28.00 0.23
C ASP A 323 3.98 -28.94 0.60
N SER A 324 4.87 -29.24 -0.35
CA SER A 324 6.08 -30.03 -0.08
C SER A 324 7.18 -29.26 0.67
N TRP A 325 7.09 -27.93 0.73
CA TRP A 325 8.11 -27.10 1.36
C TRP A 325 8.10 -27.19 2.88
N VAL A 326 9.27 -27.46 3.45
CA VAL A 326 9.49 -27.45 4.91
C VAL A 326 10.01 -26.07 5.31
N LEU A 327 9.13 -25.25 5.89
CA LEU A 327 9.43 -23.87 6.27
C LEU A 327 9.74 -23.80 7.77
N GLN A 328 11.01 -24.00 8.14
CA GLN A 328 11.43 -23.98 9.54
C GLN A 328 11.51 -22.55 10.11
N SER A 329 11.13 -22.41 11.38
CA SER A 329 11.17 -21.14 12.12
C SER A 329 12.57 -20.85 12.65
N THR A 330 13.36 -20.11 11.88
CA THR A 330 14.66 -19.58 12.31
C THR A 330 14.47 -18.23 13.01
N ARG A 331 15.02 -18.09 14.24
CA ARG A 331 15.19 -16.81 14.95
C ARG A 331 16.54 -16.20 14.53
N THR A 332 16.60 -15.63 13.34
CA THR A 332 17.84 -14.98 12.86
C THR A 332 17.86 -13.50 13.26
N ALA A 333 19.07 -12.95 13.43
CA ALA A 333 19.27 -11.52 13.66
C ALA A 333 18.67 -10.68 12.51
N ALA A 334 18.31 -9.42 12.79
CA ALA A 334 17.61 -8.52 11.87
C ALA A 334 18.36 -8.21 10.54
N VAL A 335 19.62 -8.62 10.41
CA VAL A 335 20.43 -8.49 9.19
C VAL A 335 21.16 -9.82 8.97
N ASN A 336 20.48 -10.80 8.38
CA ASN A 336 21.11 -12.06 7.97
C ASN A 336 21.63 -11.92 6.53
N PRO A 337 22.95 -12.05 6.27
CA PRO A 337 23.50 -11.93 4.93
C PRO A 337 22.95 -12.96 3.93
N THR A 338 22.43 -14.10 4.41
CA THR A 338 21.85 -15.14 3.53
C THR A 338 20.40 -14.88 3.13
N GLU A 339 19.77 -13.82 3.66
CA GLU A 339 18.39 -13.41 3.38
C GLU A 339 17.32 -14.49 3.65
N GLU A 340 17.61 -15.43 4.56
CA GLU A 340 16.76 -16.59 4.88
C GLU A 340 15.33 -16.21 5.32
N VAL A 341 15.18 -15.07 6.01
CA VAL A 341 13.85 -14.57 6.41
C VAL A 341 13.04 -14.14 5.20
N VAL A 342 13.68 -13.50 4.21
CA VAL A 342 13.04 -13.03 2.98
C VAL A 342 12.62 -14.24 2.15
N SER A 343 13.52 -15.19 1.90
CA SER A 343 13.20 -16.39 1.11
C SER A 343 12.05 -17.19 1.72
N ARG A 344 12.08 -17.42 3.04
CA ARG A 344 10.98 -18.07 3.75
C ARG A 344 9.67 -17.29 3.63
N SER A 345 9.72 -15.97 3.77
CA SER A 345 8.52 -15.12 3.65
C SER A 345 7.91 -15.22 2.25
N LEU A 346 8.73 -15.19 1.19
CA LEU A 346 8.27 -15.39 -0.19
C LEU A 346 7.61 -16.77 -0.37
N ARG A 347 8.20 -17.85 0.16
CA ARG A 347 7.61 -19.20 0.11
C ARG A 347 6.29 -19.27 0.88
N CYS A 348 6.21 -18.68 2.08
CA CYS A 348 4.97 -18.57 2.85
C CYS A 348 3.88 -17.85 2.06
N MET A 349 4.18 -16.67 1.52
CA MET A 349 3.24 -15.89 0.70
C MET A 349 2.75 -16.68 -0.51
N THR A 350 3.66 -17.39 -1.19
CA THR A 350 3.35 -18.23 -2.35
C THR A 350 2.35 -19.32 -1.97
N ARG A 351 2.64 -20.07 -0.89
CA ARG A 351 1.76 -21.14 -0.41
C ARG A 351 0.39 -20.61 0.03
N ILE A 352 0.33 -19.45 0.70
CA ILE A 352 -0.92 -18.81 1.10
C ILE A 352 -1.74 -18.38 -0.12
N LYS A 353 -1.10 -17.73 -1.11
CA LYS A 353 -1.77 -17.30 -2.35
C LYS A 353 -2.40 -18.48 -3.09
N LEU A 354 -1.66 -19.57 -3.25
CA LEU A 354 -2.15 -20.78 -3.94
C LEU A 354 -3.27 -21.46 -3.16
N ASN A 355 -3.12 -21.64 -1.84
CA ASN A 355 -4.13 -22.32 -1.02
C ASN A 355 -5.39 -21.48 -0.73
N ARG A 356 -5.37 -20.15 -0.93
CA ARG A 356 -6.59 -19.33 -0.94
C ARG A 356 -7.52 -19.69 -2.10
N TYR A 357 -6.99 -20.30 -3.17
CA TYR A 357 -7.79 -20.89 -4.22
C TYR A 357 -8.20 -22.31 -3.82
N VAL A 358 -9.30 -22.41 -3.08
CA VAL A 358 -10.03 -23.68 -2.99
C VAL A 358 -10.91 -23.76 -4.24
N PRO A 359 -10.71 -24.74 -5.15
CA PRO A 359 -11.69 -25.01 -6.18
C PRO A 359 -12.98 -25.34 -5.45
N LYS A 360 -13.92 -24.40 -5.42
CA LYS A 360 -15.30 -24.75 -5.13
C LYS A 360 -15.64 -25.73 -6.23
N GLU A 361 -15.98 -26.96 -5.87
CA GLU A 361 -16.58 -27.92 -6.78
C GLU A 361 -17.79 -27.25 -7.44
N ILE A 362 -17.56 -26.58 -8.57
CA ILE A 362 -18.62 -26.17 -9.48
C ILE A 362 -18.88 -27.44 -10.25
N VAL A 363 -19.81 -28.24 -9.72
CA VAL A 363 -20.75 -29.15 -10.41
C VAL A 363 -21.14 -30.25 -9.41
N LYS A 364 -22.33 -30.08 -8.84
CA LYS A 364 -23.33 -31.14 -8.79
C LYS A 364 -24.68 -30.57 -9.23
#